data_AF-A0A1V5HRE8-F1
#
_entry.id   AF-A0A1V5HRE8-F1
#
_cell.length_a   1.000
_cell.length_b   1.000
_cell.length_c   1.000
_cell.angle_alpha   90.00
_cell.angle_beta   90.00
_cell.angle_gamma   90.00
#
_symmetry.space_group_name_H-M   'P 1'
#
loop_
_entity.id
_entity.type
_entity.pdbx_description
1 polymer ?
#
loop_
_entity_poly.entity_id
_entity_poly.type
_entity_poly.pdbx_seq_one_letter_code
_entity_poly.pdbx_strand_id
1 'polypeptide(L)'
;MKKSILVLSSVALLALAGCGGEGSTSSSEASAYHVETSAAFVGNNTVTFASDFNETQFEIEDANSVKVSSVTKTMVAGFDSKQAKFGKDLTATVTYQGQKLPLTYQISSSYTIDNAYSVILHDDETIRLDYVSDFSSKSTYTIPENLEALPSPLNTWPVTDFNQSLDYPTLTTLTLNQSLSVLSSTMKNVLEIVPADGGKIAYQDGLLMANTGTYDQTLLGVQSSYSTVTMSLPEGVKSIESCALSHAISSVTSLVLPVSLSSMSTDIFLNWTNLPNLASVSLAGSSTSFKVDESGVLYSVLGTNSKAILAPFANPIGTEAAPYAITGTASTVNLNFIYGHTNIAAISLPAIAKQISLAKAITGLKVMVLPQTDELITISASNIAKLPSDLIVKVPAGKLDLYKAADNWKTIADRIVANA
;
A
#
# COMPACT_ATOMS: atom_id res chain seq x y z
N MET A 1 1.93 9.86 -23.31
CA MET A 1 2.95 9.46 -22.32
C MET A 1 2.50 9.52 -20.84
N LYS A 2 1.21 9.70 -20.50
CA LYS A 2 0.72 9.76 -19.10
C LYS A 2 -0.26 8.62 -18.69
N LYS A 3 -0.62 7.70 -19.59
CA LYS A 3 -1.69 6.70 -19.34
C LYS A 3 -1.20 5.40 -18.66
N SER A 4 0.02 4.93 -18.96
CA SER A 4 0.56 3.68 -18.38
C SER A 4 0.81 3.72 -16.88
N ILE A 5 0.90 4.91 -16.28
CA ILE A 5 1.08 5.10 -14.84
C ILE A 5 -0.21 4.82 -14.05
N LEU A 6 -1.39 5.08 -14.65
CA LEU A 6 -2.68 4.92 -13.98
C LEU A 6 -3.03 3.44 -13.80
N VAL A 7 -2.81 2.59 -14.80
CA VAL A 7 -3.13 1.16 -14.71
C VAL A 7 -2.20 0.43 -13.73
N LEU A 8 -0.90 0.76 -13.71
CA LEU A 8 0.00 0.24 -12.67
C LEU A 8 -0.42 0.69 -11.27
N SER A 9 -0.96 1.90 -11.09
CA SER A 9 -1.42 2.37 -9.78
C SER A 9 -2.69 1.65 -9.30
N SER A 10 -3.64 1.36 -10.19
CA SER A 10 -4.88 0.62 -9.89
C SER A 10 -4.65 -0.88 -9.65
N VAL A 11 -3.61 -1.46 -10.26
CA VAL A 11 -3.19 -2.85 -10.02
C VAL A 11 -2.26 -2.95 -8.82
N ALA A 12 -1.38 -1.97 -8.59
CA ALA A 12 -0.68 -1.83 -7.32
C ALA A 12 -1.67 -1.76 -6.16
N LEU A 13 -2.87 -1.19 -6.37
CA LEU A 13 -3.98 -1.20 -5.39
C LEU A 13 -4.43 -2.62 -4.98
N LEU A 14 -4.31 -3.61 -5.87
CA LEU A 14 -4.55 -5.03 -5.55
C LEU A 14 -3.48 -5.63 -4.63
N ALA A 15 -2.24 -5.15 -4.75
CA ALA A 15 -1.16 -5.49 -3.81
C ALA A 15 -1.22 -4.65 -2.52
N LEU A 16 -1.79 -3.44 -2.57
CA LEU A 16 -1.86 -2.46 -1.48
C LEU A 16 -2.84 -2.82 -0.36
N ALA A 17 -3.77 -3.78 -0.56
CA ALA A 17 -4.64 -4.25 0.52
C ALA A 17 -3.86 -4.80 1.74
N GLY A 18 -2.55 -5.09 1.59
CA GLY A 18 -1.65 -5.49 2.66
C GLY A 18 -0.65 -4.43 3.15
N CYS A 19 -0.69 -3.18 2.69
CA CYS A 19 0.33 -2.16 3.04
C CYS A 19 0.04 -1.40 4.35
N GLY A 20 -1.01 -1.79 5.09
CA GLY A 20 -1.33 -1.27 6.43
C GLY A 20 -0.50 -1.94 7.52
N GLY A 21 0.61 -1.32 7.91
CA GLY A 21 1.41 -1.76 9.05
C GLY A 21 0.71 -1.54 10.40
N GLU A 22 0.91 -2.49 11.31
CA GLU A 22 0.40 -2.53 12.68
C GLU A 22 0.64 -1.21 13.43
N GLY A 23 -0.44 -0.66 13.97
CA GLY A 23 -0.50 0.68 14.56
C GLY A 23 -1.92 1.26 14.56
N SER A 24 -2.84 0.71 13.77
CA SER A 24 -4.24 0.68 14.17
C SER A 24 -4.43 -0.56 15.02
N THR A 25 -4.87 -0.37 16.25
CA THR A 25 -5.72 -1.36 16.93
C THR A 25 -6.60 -2.06 15.91
N SER A 26 -6.82 -3.36 16.05
CA SER A 26 -7.85 -4.09 15.34
C SER A 26 -9.17 -3.31 15.35
N SER A 27 -9.36 -2.50 14.33
CA SER A 27 -10.64 -2.16 13.77
C SER A 27 -10.57 -2.74 12.38
N SER A 28 -11.42 -3.72 12.15
CA SER A 28 -11.97 -3.99 10.83
C SER A 28 -12.29 -2.69 10.10
N GLU A 29 -11.30 -2.08 9.43
CA GLU A 29 -11.46 -0.95 8.52
C GLU A 29 -10.38 -0.96 7.42
N ALA A 30 -10.33 -1.97 6.52
CA ALA A 30 -10.71 -1.74 5.12
C ALA A 30 -12.22 -1.91 4.94
N SER A 31 -12.92 -0.99 5.57
CA SER A 31 -14.36 -0.82 5.64
C SER A 31 -14.48 0.36 6.57
N ALA A 32 -14.76 1.56 6.08
CA ALA A 32 -15.55 2.42 6.94
C ALA A 32 -16.76 1.56 7.34
N TYR A 33 -16.96 1.43 8.64
CA TYR A 33 -18.05 0.69 9.23
C TYR A 33 -19.32 0.84 8.40
N HIS A 34 -19.87 -0.28 7.94
CA HIS A 34 -21.26 -0.49 8.25
C HIS A 34 -21.41 -1.86 8.89
N VAL A 35 -21.53 -1.80 10.21
CA VAL A 35 -22.15 -2.85 11.01
C VAL A 35 -23.57 -3.01 10.46
N GLU A 36 -23.88 -4.17 9.91
CA GLU A 36 -25.26 -4.66 9.95
C GLU A 36 -25.57 -4.97 11.41
N THR A 37 -26.11 -3.97 12.11
CA THR A 37 -26.85 -4.23 13.34
C THR A 37 -28.24 -4.61 12.91
N SER A 38 -28.57 -5.89 13.07
CA SER A 38 -29.96 -6.27 13.20
C SER A 38 -30.52 -5.59 14.46
N ALA A 39 -31.64 -4.90 14.26
CA ALA A 39 -32.55 -4.27 15.22
C ALA A 39 -32.24 -2.82 15.70
N ALA A 40 -33.13 -1.92 15.26
CA ALA A 40 -33.55 -0.64 15.85
C ALA A 40 -32.72 0.64 15.56
N PHE A 41 -33.15 1.36 14.52
CA PHE A 41 -33.11 2.84 14.39
C PHE A 41 -31.75 3.59 14.40
N VAL A 42 -30.67 3.05 13.83
CA VAL A 42 -29.58 3.88 13.25
C VAL A 42 -28.90 3.07 12.14
N GLY A 43 -29.15 3.37 10.86
CA GLY A 43 -28.55 2.66 9.73
C GLY A 43 -28.63 3.47 8.43
N ASN A 44 -27.59 3.36 7.60
CA ASN A 44 -27.63 3.81 6.20
C ASN A 44 -28.74 3.06 5.47
N ASN A 45 -29.62 3.80 4.79
CA ASN A 45 -30.68 3.20 3.96
C ASN A 45 -30.20 3.20 2.52
N THR A 46 -30.00 2.01 1.95
CA THR A 46 -29.71 1.83 0.52
C THR A 46 -31.02 1.60 -0.22
N VAL A 47 -31.28 2.35 -1.29
CA VAL A 47 -32.47 2.17 -2.14
C VAL A 47 -32.03 1.69 -3.52
N THR A 48 -32.48 0.51 -3.93
CA THR A 48 -32.15 -0.10 -5.24
C THR A 48 -33.31 0.12 -6.22
N PHE A 49 -33.04 0.76 -7.37
CA PHE A 49 -34.02 0.99 -8.44
C PHE A 49 -33.82 -0.01 -9.58
N ALA A 50 -34.85 -0.80 -9.92
CA ALA A 50 -34.75 -1.91 -10.88
C ALA A 50 -35.21 -1.58 -12.32
N SER A 51 -35.78 -0.41 -12.59
CA SER A 51 -36.17 0.04 -13.94
C SER A 51 -36.38 1.56 -14.01
N ASP A 52 -36.55 2.10 -15.22
CA ASP A 52 -36.68 3.52 -15.61
C ASP A 52 -36.88 4.49 -14.44
N PHE A 53 -35.85 5.28 -14.17
CA PHE A 53 -35.82 6.24 -13.06
C PHE A 53 -37.00 7.22 -13.17
N ASN A 54 -38.00 7.02 -12.30
CA ASN A 54 -39.10 7.94 -12.12
C ASN A 54 -39.08 8.43 -10.67
N GLU A 55 -38.88 9.74 -10.50
CA GLU A 55 -38.85 10.44 -9.21
C GLU A 55 -40.11 10.24 -8.34
N THR A 56 -41.22 9.77 -8.93
CA THR A 56 -42.46 9.45 -8.23
C THR A 56 -42.51 8.03 -7.64
N GLN A 57 -41.50 7.18 -7.90
CA GLN A 57 -41.43 5.77 -7.45
C GLN A 57 -40.59 5.56 -6.18
N PHE A 58 -40.28 6.61 -5.42
CA PHE A 58 -39.68 6.48 -4.09
C PHE A 58 -40.69 5.90 -3.09
N GLU A 59 -40.95 4.59 -3.18
CA GLU A 59 -41.52 3.80 -2.10
C GLU A 59 -40.40 2.96 -1.48
N ILE A 60 -39.98 3.36 -0.27
CA ILE A 60 -39.20 2.46 0.58
C ILE A 60 -40.21 1.47 1.16
N GLU A 61 -40.26 0.27 0.59
CA GLU A 61 -41.01 -0.85 1.16
C GLU A 61 -40.32 -1.29 2.45
N ASP A 62 -41.03 -1.19 3.57
CA ASP A 62 -40.82 -2.14 4.67
C ASP A 62 -42.16 -2.53 5.31
N ALA A 63 -42.45 -3.82 5.18
CA ALA A 63 -43.57 -4.50 5.79
C ALA A 63 -43.23 -4.76 7.26
N ASN A 64 -43.87 -3.99 8.17
CA ASN A 64 -44.35 -4.42 9.51
C ASN A 64 -44.30 -3.36 10.63
N SER A 65 -44.19 -2.05 10.35
CA SER A 65 -44.36 -1.04 11.41
C SER A 65 -44.90 0.32 10.92
N VAL A 66 -46.06 0.73 11.45
CA VAL A 66 -46.67 2.05 11.23
C VAL A 66 -45.71 3.20 11.62
N LYS A 67 -44.80 2.97 12.58
CA LYS A 67 -43.81 3.95 13.03
C LYS A 67 -42.69 4.17 12.02
N VAL A 68 -42.22 3.10 11.37
CA VAL A 68 -41.18 3.19 10.32
C VAL A 68 -41.77 3.90 9.10
N SER A 69 -42.97 3.52 8.66
CA SER A 69 -43.68 4.18 7.54
C SER A 69 -43.83 5.70 7.70
N SER A 70 -44.10 6.19 8.91
CA SER A 70 -44.24 7.64 9.17
C SER A 70 -42.90 8.39 9.10
N VAL A 71 -41.81 7.79 9.57
CA VAL A 71 -40.45 8.37 9.48
C VAL A 71 -40.01 8.38 8.03
N THR A 72 -40.23 7.28 7.33
CA THR A 72 -39.93 7.09 5.91
C THR A 72 -40.67 8.08 5.00
N LYS A 73 -41.98 8.30 5.19
CA LYS A 73 -42.73 9.33 4.44
C LYS A 73 -42.19 10.74 4.65
N THR A 74 -41.71 11.04 5.86
CA THR A 74 -41.13 12.35 6.19
C THR A 74 -39.74 12.52 5.55
N MET A 75 -38.96 11.44 5.45
CA MET A 75 -37.67 11.42 4.75
C MET A 75 -37.83 11.64 3.24
N VAL A 76 -38.81 10.98 2.61
CA VAL A 76 -39.10 11.11 1.17
C VAL A 76 -39.59 12.53 0.83
N ALA A 77 -40.40 13.17 1.70
CA ALA A 77 -40.89 14.53 1.48
C ALA A 77 -39.81 15.63 1.52
N GLY A 78 -38.66 15.36 2.15
CA GLY A 78 -37.51 16.27 2.21
C GLY A 78 -36.51 16.11 1.06
N PHE A 79 -36.76 15.18 0.14
CA PHE A 79 -35.85 14.81 -0.92
C PHE A 79 -35.97 15.76 -2.12
N ASP A 80 -34.88 16.43 -2.50
CA ASP A 80 -34.80 17.18 -3.76
C ASP A 80 -34.43 16.21 -4.89
N SER A 81 -35.43 15.73 -5.62
CA SER A 81 -35.27 14.80 -6.76
C SER A 81 -34.37 15.35 -7.87
N LYS A 82 -34.10 16.65 -7.89
CA LYS A 82 -33.24 17.31 -8.89
C LYS A 82 -31.75 17.29 -8.54
N GLN A 83 -31.38 16.80 -7.35
CA GLN A 83 -30.00 16.74 -6.86
C GLN A 83 -29.51 15.30 -6.60
N ALA A 84 -30.02 14.31 -7.34
CA ALA A 84 -29.57 12.94 -7.19
C ALA A 84 -28.08 12.80 -7.60
N LYS A 85 -27.18 12.93 -6.62
CA LYS A 85 -25.76 12.62 -6.75
C LYS A 85 -25.56 11.22 -6.18
N PHE A 86 -25.39 10.24 -7.05
CA PHE A 86 -25.10 8.87 -6.67
C PHE A 86 -23.77 8.73 -5.91
N GLY A 87 -23.70 7.87 -4.90
CA GLY A 87 -22.45 7.56 -4.21
C GLY A 87 -21.90 8.66 -3.30
N LYS A 88 -22.60 9.79 -3.10
CA LYS A 88 -22.23 10.82 -2.12
C LYS A 88 -23.12 10.83 -0.90
N ASP A 89 -22.51 11.10 0.25
CA ASP A 89 -23.22 11.38 1.50
C ASP A 89 -24.03 12.66 1.35
N LEU A 90 -25.35 12.52 1.38
CA LEU A 90 -26.31 13.61 1.45
C LEU A 90 -26.77 13.73 2.90
N THR A 91 -26.89 14.96 3.36
CA THR A 91 -27.34 15.24 4.73
C THR A 91 -28.73 15.88 4.69
N ALA A 92 -29.66 15.29 5.43
CA ALA A 92 -30.96 15.86 5.71
C ALA A 92 -31.14 16.06 7.22
N THR A 93 -32.05 16.94 7.60
CA THR A 93 -32.49 17.07 9.00
C THR A 93 -33.93 16.60 9.09
N VAL A 94 -34.17 15.51 9.79
CA VAL A 94 -35.52 15.02 10.05
C VAL A 94 -35.99 15.47 11.42
N THR A 95 -37.26 15.89 11.53
CA THR A 95 -37.86 16.26 12.82
C THR A 95 -38.70 15.10 13.33
N TYR A 96 -38.32 14.52 14.46
CA TYR A 96 -39.03 13.43 15.10
C TYR A 96 -39.31 13.78 16.57
N GLN A 97 -40.60 13.78 16.96
CA GLN A 97 -41.06 14.15 18.31
C GLN A 97 -40.53 15.53 18.78
N GLY A 98 -40.40 16.49 17.87
CA GLY A 98 -39.88 17.83 18.16
C GLY A 98 -38.35 17.92 18.26
N GLN A 99 -37.63 16.80 18.14
CA GLN A 99 -36.17 16.79 18.04
C GLN A 99 -35.72 16.81 16.59
N LYS A 100 -34.67 17.59 16.29
CA LYS A 100 -34.01 17.61 14.98
C LYS A 100 -32.88 16.60 14.97
N LEU A 101 -32.96 15.61 14.10
CA LEU A 101 -31.96 14.56 13.96
C LEU A 101 -31.25 14.74 12.60
N PRO A 102 -29.91 14.83 12.58
CA PRO A 102 -29.16 14.75 11.34
C PRO A 102 -29.25 13.33 10.79
N LEU A 103 -29.57 13.22 9.51
CA LEU A 103 -29.59 11.98 8.75
C LEU A 103 -28.58 12.12 7.61
N THR A 104 -27.64 11.19 7.54
CA THR A 104 -26.82 11.00 6.35
C THR A 104 -27.40 9.84 5.55
N TYR A 105 -27.56 10.02 4.25
CA TYR A 105 -28.00 8.96 3.33
C TYR A 105 -27.20 9.03 2.04
N GLN A 106 -27.02 7.88 1.39
CA GLN A 106 -26.32 7.77 0.11
C GLN A 106 -27.30 7.19 -0.91
N ILE A 107 -27.41 7.83 -2.07
CA ILE A 107 -28.22 7.31 -3.17
C ILE A 107 -27.31 6.40 -3.99
N SER A 108 -27.70 5.15 -4.21
CA SER A 108 -27.14 4.30 -5.24
C SER A 108 -28.26 3.91 -6.21
N SER A 109 -27.93 3.71 -7.47
CA SER A 109 -28.84 3.04 -8.40
C SER A 109 -28.11 1.82 -8.91
N SER A 110 -28.75 0.66 -8.77
CA SER A 110 -28.17 -0.59 -9.21
C SER A 110 -29.02 -1.26 -10.27
N TYR A 111 -28.40 -1.62 -11.39
CA TYR A 111 -29.06 -2.33 -12.47
C TYR A 111 -28.61 -3.78 -12.49
N THR A 112 -29.56 -4.70 -12.59
CA THR A 112 -29.28 -6.10 -12.93
C THR A 112 -29.66 -6.31 -14.39
N ILE A 113 -28.66 -6.54 -15.24
CA ILE A 113 -28.88 -6.71 -16.68
C ILE A 113 -28.93 -8.20 -16.98
N ASP A 114 -30.09 -8.72 -17.42
CA ASP A 114 -30.29 -10.11 -17.88
C ASP A 114 -29.73 -11.20 -16.96
N ASN A 115 -29.68 -10.95 -15.65
CA ASN A 115 -28.98 -11.78 -14.65
C ASN A 115 -27.48 -11.97 -14.93
N ALA A 116 -26.89 -11.22 -15.85
CA ALA A 116 -25.49 -11.31 -16.28
C ALA A 116 -24.55 -10.54 -15.35
N TYR A 117 -24.94 -9.35 -14.88
CA TYR A 117 -24.15 -8.58 -13.93
C TYR A 117 -24.98 -7.56 -13.14
N SER A 118 -24.46 -7.17 -11.98
CA SER A 118 -24.95 -6.04 -11.16
C SER A 118 -24.06 -4.83 -11.36
N VAL A 119 -24.69 -3.70 -11.65
CA VAL A 119 -24.05 -2.42 -11.95
C VAL A 119 -24.42 -1.44 -10.86
N ILE A 120 -23.50 -0.59 -10.41
CA ILE A 120 -23.79 0.60 -9.61
C ILE A 120 -23.39 1.84 -10.41
N LEU A 121 -24.26 2.84 -10.45
CA LEU A 121 -23.95 4.13 -11.06
C LEU A 121 -23.35 5.11 -10.05
N HIS A 122 -22.45 5.97 -10.51
CA HIS A 122 -21.79 7.01 -9.73
C HIS A 122 -22.19 8.41 -10.21
N ASP A 123 -21.98 9.44 -9.37
CA ASP A 123 -22.39 10.82 -9.66
C ASP A 123 -21.48 11.56 -10.65
N ASP A 124 -20.35 10.99 -10.99
CA ASP A 124 -19.36 11.53 -11.92
C ASP A 124 -19.53 11.02 -13.35
N GLU A 125 -20.74 10.53 -13.68
CA GLU A 125 -21.06 9.91 -14.97
C GLU A 125 -20.23 8.66 -15.23
N THR A 126 -19.97 7.87 -14.18
CA THR A 126 -19.22 6.61 -14.28
C THR A 126 -19.99 5.41 -13.74
N ILE A 127 -19.47 4.23 -14.07
CA ILE A 127 -20.09 2.94 -13.74
C ILE A 127 -19.12 2.09 -12.93
N ARG A 128 -19.65 1.47 -11.86
CA ARG A 128 -19.04 0.36 -11.15
C ARG A 128 -19.72 -0.95 -11.48
N LEU A 129 -18.92 -1.96 -11.79
CA LEU A 129 -19.39 -3.33 -12.01
C LEU A 129 -19.15 -4.17 -10.74
N ASP A 130 -20.20 -4.64 -10.09
CA ASP A 130 -20.13 -5.26 -8.76
C ASP A 130 -20.26 -6.79 -8.76
N TYR A 131 -20.88 -7.34 -9.79
CA TYR A 131 -21.06 -8.79 -9.90
C TYR A 131 -21.26 -9.16 -11.35
N VAL A 132 -20.65 -10.25 -11.80
CA VAL A 132 -20.81 -10.88 -13.10
C VAL A 132 -21.11 -12.35 -12.82
N SER A 133 -22.25 -12.82 -13.30
CA SER A 133 -22.82 -14.11 -12.94
C SER A 133 -22.20 -15.29 -13.65
N ASP A 134 -21.63 -15.08 -14.83
CA ASP A 134 -21.14 -16.16 -15.69
C ASP A 134 -19.63 -16.42 -15.60
N PHE A 135 -18.94 -15.78 -14.65
CA PHE A 135 -17.50 -15.97 -14.44
C PHE A 135 -17.10 -17.45 -14.23
N SER A 136 -17.92 -18.22 -13.52
CA SER A 136 -17.67 -19.65 -13.24
C SER A 136 -17.69 -20.54 -14.50
N SER A 137 -18.14 -20.01 -15.62
CA SER A 137 -18.19 -20.72 -16.92
C SER A 137 -17.19 -20.18 -17.94
N LYS A 138 -16.55 -19.04 -17.64
CA LYS A 138 -15.64 -18.35 -18.56
C LYS A 138 -14.19 -18.67 -18.26
N SER A 139 -13.41 -18.86 -19.32
CA SER A 139 -11.95 -18.89 -19.26
C SER A 139 -11.34 -17.50 -19.41
N THR A 140 -11.97 -16.62 -20.18
CA THR A 140 -11.55 -15.24 -20.39
C THR A 140 -12.72 -14.27 -20.20
N TYR A 141 -12.43 -13.07 -19.71
CA TYR A 141 -13.41 -11.98 -19.62
C TYR A 141 -12.75 -10.63 -19.90
N THR A 142 -13.41 -9.81 -20.72
CA THR A 142 -13.00 -8.43 -20.97
C THR A 142 -13.99 -7.52 -20.26
N ILE A 143 -13.50 -6.70 -19.33
CA ILE A 143 -14.32 -5.65 -18.73
C ILE A 143 -14.70 -4.68 -19.87
N PRO A 144 -15.99 -4.42 -20.08
CA PRO A 144 -16.41 -3.56 -21.18
C PRO A 144 -16.08 -2.08 -20.87
N GLU A 145 -15.92 -1.25 -21.89
CA GLU A 145 -15.66 0.19 -21.71
C GLU A 145 -16.92 0.94 -21.27
N ASN A 146 -18.07 0.51 -21.75
CA ASN A 146 -19.41 0.99 -21.40
C ASN A 146 -20.39 -0.19 -21.43
N LEU A 147 -21.64 0.03 -20.97
CA LEU A 147 -22.66 -1.03 -20.91
C LEU A 147 -23.81 -0.72 -21.86
N GLU A 148 -23.75 -1.26 -23.08
CA GLU A 148 -24.75 -1.00 -24.14
C GLU A 148 -26.19 -1.36 -23.75
N ALA A 149 -26.35 -2.31 -22.83
CA ALA A 149 -27.65 -2.77 -22.35
C ALA A 149 -28.34 -1.80 -21.38
N LEU A 150 -27.63 -0.78 -20.88
CA LEU A 150 -28.25 0.28 -20.08
C LEU A 150 -29.06 1.24 -20.96
N PRO A 151 -30.07 1.94 -20.41
CA PRO A 151 -30.76 2.99 -21.14
C PRO A 151 -29.88 4.23 -21.35
N SER A 152 -30.19 5.04 -22.36
CA SER A 152 -29.52 6.34 -22.58
C SER A 152 -29.89 7.35 -21.48
N PRO A 153 -28.96 8.20 -20.99
CA PRO A 153 -27.56 8.36 -21.44
C PRO A 153 -26.55 7.40 -20.78
N LEU A 154 -26.99 6.54 -19.87
CA LEU A 154 -26.12 5.70 -19.03
C LEU A 154 -25.28 4.71 -19.83
N ASN A 155 -25.78 4.25 -20.99
CA ASN A 155 -25.03 3.40 -21.90
C ASN A 155 -23.76 4.04 -22.50
N THR A 156 -23.57 5.36 -22.34
CA THR A 156 -22.36 6.06 -22.76
C THR A 156 -21.36 6.29 -21.63
N TRP A 157 -21.75 6.03 -20.38
CA TRP A 157 -20.89 6.24 -19.22
C TRP A 157 -19.80 5.16 -19.17
N PRO A 158 -18.54 5.53 -18.89
CA PRO A 158 -17.44 4.58 -18.80
C PRO A 158 -17.52 3.70 -17.55
N VAL A 159 -17.12 2.45 -17.68
CA VAL A 159 -16.85 1.55 -16.53
C VAL A 159 -15.48 1.89 -15.97
N THR A 160 -15.46 2.54 -14.80
CA THR A 160 -14.24 3.04 -14.14
C THR A 160 -13.87 2.27 -12.88
N ASP A 161 -14.81 1.48 -12.35
CA ASP A 161 -14.63 0.65 -11.16
C ASP A 161 -15.14 -0.77 -11.42
N PHE A 162 -14.37 -1.76 -10.98
CA PHE A 162 -14.73 -3.16 -11.03
C PHE A 162 -14.46 -3.77 -9.66
N ASN A 163 -15.52 -4.25 -9.04
CA ASN A 163 -15.48 -4.84 -7.71
C ASN A 163 -16.10 -6.23 -7.73
N GLN A 164 -15.26 -7.26 -7.84
CA GLN A 164 -15.72 -8.64 -7.75
C GLN A 164 -14.63 -9.53 -7.18
N SER A 165 -15.02 -10.50 -6.35
CA SER A 165 -14.13 -11.62 -6.02
C SER A 165 -13.82 -12.43 -7.27
N LEU A 166 -12.54 -12.61 -7.60
CA LEU A 166 -12.09 -13.34 -8.79
C LEU A 166 -11.71 -14.79 -8.43
N ASP A 167 -12.40 -15.38 -7.45
CA ASP A 167 -12.19 -16.75 -7.00
C ASP A 167 -12.95 -17.76 -7.88
N TYR A 168 -12.62 -17.77 -9.17
CA TYR A 168 -13.25 -18.66 -10.15
C TYR A 168 -12.20 -19.58 -10.77
N PRO A 169 -12.30 -20.92 -10.60
CA PRO A 169 -11.28 -21.86 -11.06
C PRO A 169 -11.15 -21.93 -12.59
N THR A 170 -12.17 -21.51 -13.32
CA THR A 170 -12.18 -21.50 -14.79
C THR A 170 -11.56 -20.23 -15.35
N LEU A 171 -11.65 -19.10 -14.65
CA LEU A 171 -11.22 -17.80 -15.15
C LEU A 171 -9.70 -17.70 -15.09
N THR A 172 -9.06 -17.76 -16.26
CA THR A 172 -7.60 -17.69 -16.37
C THR A 172 -7.12 -16.33 -16.90
N THR A 173 -7.98 -15.55 -17.56
CA THR A 173 -7.62 -14.22 -18.07
C THR A 173 -8.71 -13.17 -17.87
N LEU A 174 -8.34 -12.03 -17.31
CA LEU A 174 -9.15 -10.82 -17.18
C LEU A 174 -8.51 -9.67 -17.95
N THR A 175 -9.18 -9.14 -18.97
CA THR A 175 -8.73 -7.97 -19.73
C THR A 175 -9.42 -6.72 -19.20
N LEU A 176 -8.64 -5.70 -18.84
CA LEU A 176 -9.13 -4.43 -18.32
C LEU A 176 -9.50 -3.48 -19.45
N ASN A 177 -10.50 -2.62 -19.24
CA ASN A 177 -10.79 -1.51 -20.16
C ASN A 177 -9.87 -0.29 -19.89
N GLN A 178 -9.81 0.66 -20.82
CA GLN A 178 -8.91 1.83 -20.72
C GLN A 178 -9.32 2.87 -19.67
N SER A 179 -10.59 2.88 -19.30
CA SER A 179 -11.19 3.83 -18.36
C SER A 179 -11.15 3.34 -16.91
N LEU A 180 -10.77 2.08 -16.69
CA LEU A 180 -10.75 1.45 -15.39
C LEU A 180 -9.68 2.12 -14.50
N SER A 181 -10.14 2.61 -13.36
CA SER A 181 -9.36 3.34 -12.37
C SER A 181 -9.30 2.63 -11.01
N VAL A 182 -10.26 1.74 -10.73
CA VAL A 182 -10.34 0.94 -9.51
C VAL A 182 -10.57 -0.52 -9.88
N LEU A 183 -9.75 -1.41 -9.32
CA LEU A 183 -9.96 -2.86 -9.36
C LEU A 183 -9.97 -3.40 -7.93
N SER A 184 -11.17 -3.58 -7.37
CA SER A 184 -11.38 -4.12 -6.03
C SER A 184 -11.68 -5.60 -6.12
N SER A 185 -10.64 -6.43 -6.23
CA SER A 185 -10.81 -7.88 -6.38
C SER A 185 -9.82 -8.67 -5.56
N THR A 186 -10.28 -9.75 -4.94
CA THR A 186 -9.40 -10.79 -4.43
C THR A 186 -8.99 -11.68 -5.60
N MET A 187 -7.72 -11.60 -6.01
CA MET A 187 -7.16 -12.55 -6.96
C MET A 187 -6.81 -13.86 -6.24
N LYS A 188 -7.27 -14.99 -6.77
CA LYS A 188 -6.73 -16.31 -6.44
C LYS A 188 -5.89 -16.85 -7.61
N ASN A 189 -5.25 -17.99 -7.36
CA ASN A 189 -4.27 -18.67 -8.22
C ASN A 189 -4.54 -18.57 -9.74
N VAL A 190 -3.48 -18.23 -10.49
CA VAL A 190 -3.38 -18.33 -11.97
C VAL A 190 -4.32 -17.41 -12.76
N LEU A 191 -4.70 -16.26 -12.23
CA LEU A 191 -5.36 -15.22 -13.03
C LEU A 191 -4.32 -14.33 -13.72
N GLU A 192 -4.40 -14.23 -15.04
CA GLU A 192 -3.70 -13.26 -15.86
C GLU A 192 -4.56 -12.01 -16.04
N ILE A 193 -4.10 -10.86 -15.57
CA ILE A 193 -4.68 -9.54 -15.86
C ILE A 193 -3.96 -8.93 -17.05
N VAL A 194 -4.73 -8.52 -18.06
CA VAL A 194 -4.22 -7.83 -19.26
C VAL A 194 -4.67 -6.36 -19.21
N PRO A 195 -3.75 -5.42 -18.92
CA PRO A 195 -3.99 -3.99 -19.04
C PRO A 195 -4.49 -3.57 -20.42
N ALA A 196 -5.32 -2.53 -20.46
CA ALA A 196 -5.92 -2.02 -21.69
C ALA A 196 -4.89 -1.37 -22.64
N ASP A 197 -3.75 -0.91 -22.12
CA ASP A 197 -2.64 -0.34 -22.90
C ASP A 197 -1.62 -1.40 -23.37
N GLY A 198 -1.91 -2.68 -23.13
CA GLY A 198 -1.03 -3.81 -23.41
C GLY A 198 -0.09 -4.12 -22.24
N GLY A 199 0.39 -5.36 -22.18
CA GLY A 199 1.17 -5.89 -21.06
C GLY A 199 0.46 -7.05 -20.37
N LYS A 200 1.08 -7.58 -19.31
CA LYS A 200 0.57 -8.77 -18.61
C LYS A 200 0.90 -8.69 -17.13
N ILE A 201 -0.09 -8.79 -16.27
CA ILE A 201 0.07 -8.99 -14.83
C ILE A 201 -0.37 -10.41 -14.51
N ALA A 202 0.50 -11.24 -13.95
CA ALA A 202 0.15 -12.61 -13.62
C ALA A 202 1.00 -13.13 -12.47
N TYR A 203 0.48 -14.13 -11.77
CA TYR A 203 1.30 -14.94 -10.89
C TYR A 203 2.25 -15.82 -11.71
N GLN A 204 3.53 -15.77 -11.37
CA GLN A 204 4.59 -16.66 -11.85
C GLN A 204 5.24 -17.29 -10.61
N ASP A 205 5.03 -18.59 -10.40
CA ASP A 205 5.52 -19.32 -9.23
C ASP A 205 5.16 -18.66 -7.89
N GLY A 206 3.95 -18.09 -7.79
CA GLY A 206 3.47 -17.39 -6.61
C GLY A 206 4.00 -15.95 -6.44
N LEU A 207 4.73 -15.41 -7.41
CA LEU A 207 5.13 -14.00 -7.48
C LEU A 207 4.20 -13.25 -8.45
N LEU A 208 3.56 -12.18 -7.99
CA LEU A 208 2.71 -11.33 -8.84
C LEU A 208 3.60 -10.37 -9.64
N MET A 209 3.73 -10.66 -10.93
CA MET A 209 4.60 -9.95 -11.85
C MET A 209 3.77 -9.12 -12.82
N ALA A 210 4.08 -7.83 -12.96
CA ALA A 210 3.63 -7.01 -14.08
C ALA A 210 4.72 -6.96 -15.15
N ASN A 211 4.34 -7.15 -16.41
CA ASN A 211 5.21 -7.05 -17.55
C ASN A 211 4.73 -5.92 -18.44
N THR A 212 5.46 -4.81 -18.44
CA THR A 212 5.20 -3.67 -19.32
C THR A 212 5.86 -3.83 -20.70
N GLY A 213 6.35 -5.02 -21.06
CA GLY A 213 7.02 -5.30 -22.35
C GLY A 213 7.52 -6.74 -22.51
N THR A 214 8.66 -6.97 -23.16
CA THR A 214 9.27 -8.32 -23.29
C THR A 214 10.34 -8.58 -22.22
N TYR A 215 10.84 -7.56 -21.51
CA TYR A 215 11.97 -7.67 -20.59
C TYR A 215 11.94 -6.74 -19.35
N ASP A 216 10.83 -6.04 -19.12
CA ASP A 216 10.70 -5.09 -18.01
C ASP A 216 9.63 -5.58 -17.02
N GLN A 217 10.01 -6.57 -16.20
CA GLN A 217 9.10 -7.11 -15.20
C GLN A 217 9.20 -6.32 -13.88
N THR A 218 8.06 -6.00 -13.30
CA THR A 218 7.91 -5.36 -11.99
C THR A 218 7.30 -6.38 -11.03
N LEU A 219 7.96 -6.64 -9.90
CA LEU A 219 7.35 -7.40 -8.81
C LEU A 219 6.36 -6.49 -8.08
N LEU A 220 5.08 -6.87 -8.13
CA LEU A 220 3.98 -6.15 -7.48
C LEU A 220 3.56 -6.78 -6.16
N GLY A 221 3.78 -8.07 -5.97
CA GLY A 221 3.28 -8.80 -4.81
C GLY A 221 3.79 -10.23 -4.75
N VAL A 222 3.56 -10.88 -3.62
CA VAL A 222 3.75 -12.33 -3.46
C VAL A 222 2.41 -12.94 -3.07
N GLN A 223 2.17 -14.20 -3.40
CA GLN A 223 0.96 -14.88 -3.01
C GLN A 223 1.00 -15.26 -1.52
N SER A 224 -0.15 -15.23 -0.83
CA SER A 224 -0.23 -15.62 0.58
C SER A 224 0.12 -17.09 0.84
N SER A 225 -0.06 -17.96 -0.16
CA SER A 225 0.32 -19.38 -0.09
C SER A 225 1.78 -19.65 -0.47
N TYR A 226 2.58 -18.60 -0.71
CA TYR A 226 4.00 -18.76 -1.03
C TYR A 226 4.72 -19.40 0.15
N SER A 227 5.34 -20.56 -0.08
CA SER A 227 5.85 -21.41 1.00
C SER A 227 7.28 -21.87 0.78
N THR A 228 8.01 -21.26 -0.16
CA THR A 228 9.41 -21.64 -0.39
C THR A 228 10.30 -21.04 0.71
N VAL A 229 11.39 -21.76 1.00
CA VAL A 229 12.41 -21.33 1.98
C VAL A 229 13.32 -20.28 1.35
N THR A 230 13.68 -20.47 0.08
CA THR A 230 14.44 -19.51 -0.71
C THR A 230 13.52 -18.85 -1.73
N MET A 231 13.39 -17.54 -1.65
CA MET A 231 12.73 -16.72 -2.65
C MET A 231 13.77 -16.22 -3.64
N SER A 232 13.77 -16.78 -4.85
CA SER A 232 14.60 -16.29 -5.96
C SER A 232 13.74 -15.51 -6.92
N LEU A 233 13.99 -14.20 -7.07
CA LEU A 233 13.23 -13.44 -8.06
C LEU A 233 13.78 -13.74 -9.48
N PRO A 234 12.91 -13.85 -10.50
CA PRO A 234 13.33 -14.15 -11.87
C PRO A 234 14.32 -13.13 -12.45
N GLU A 235 15.19 -13.57 -13.36
CA GLU A 235 16.18 -12.69 -14.02
C GLU A 235 15.52 -11.59 -14.89
N GLY A 236 14.21 -11.62 -15.14
CA GLY A 236 13.49 -10.56 -15.83
C GLY A 236 13.05 -9.39 -14.94
N VAL A 237 13.20 -9.46 -13.62
CA VAL A 237 12.70 -8.43 -12.69
C VAL A 237 13.61 -7.20 -12.67
N LYS A 238 13.09 -6.06 -13.16
CA LYS A 238 13.76 -4.74 -13.18
C LYS A 238 13.44 -3.88 -11.97
N SER A 239 12.24 -4.04 -11.41
CA SER A 239 11.70 -3.19 -10.36
C SER A 239 10.97 -4.01 -9.30
N ILE A 240 11.07 -3.57 -8.05
CA ILE A 240 10.26 -4.05 -6.93
C ILE A 240 9.53 -2.86 -6.31
N GLU A 241 8.20 -2.91 -6.32
CA GLU A 241 7.35 -1.87 -5.75
C GLU A 241 7.30 -1.93 -4.22
N SER A 242 6.98 -0.80 -3.59
CA SER A 242 7.00 -0.61 -2.13
C SER A 242 6.20 -1.64 -1.32
N CYS A 243 5.11 -2.17 -1.89
CA CYS A 243 4.23 -3.14 -1.21
C CYS A 243 4.38 -4.57 -1.76
N ALA A 244 5.39 -4.85 -2.59
CA ALA A 244 5.59 -6.19 -3.15
C ALA A 244 5.74 -7.29 -2.09
N LEU A 245 6.28 -6.92 -0.93
CA LEU A 245 6.51 -7.78 0.22
C LEU A 245 5.72 -7.26 1.43
N SER A 246 4.48 -6.80 1.23
CA SER A 246 3.72 -6.12 2.29
C SER A 246 3.06 -7.06 3.31
N HIS A 247 2.87 -8.34 2.98
CA HIS A 247 2.31 -9.34 3.90
C HIS A 247 3.41 -10.26 4.45
N ALA A 248 3.11 -10.96 5.54
CA ALA A 248 4.05 -11.84 6.22
C ALA A 248 4.26 -13.15 5.46
N ILE A 249 5.51 -13.36 5.00
CA ILE A 249 5.96 -14.57 4.30
C ILE A 249 6.94 -15.32 5.20
N SER A 250 6.41 -15.96 6.25
CA SER A 250 7.21 -16.57 7.31
C SER A 250 8.06 -17.76 6.85
N SER A 251 7.81 -18.34 5.67
CA SER A 251 8.62 -19.45 5.16
C SER A 251 10.00 -19.01 4.65
N VAL A 252 10.14 -17.75 4.21
CA VAL A 252 11.32 -17.28 3.50
C VAL A 252 12.44 -16.97 4.48
N THR A 253 13.56 -17.68 4.33
CA THR A 253 14.80 -17.45 5.08
C THR A 253 15.93 -16.91 4.20
N SER A 254 15.79 -16.99 2.87
CA SER A 254 16.77 -16.44 1.94
C SER A 254 16.09 -15.73 0.77
N LEU A 255 16.55 -14.52 0.45
CA LEU A 255 16.10 -13.73 -0.70
C LEU A 255 17.24 -13.57 -1.71
N VAL A 256 17.05 -14.05 -2.93
CA VAL A 256 18.00 -13.92 -4.04
C VAL A 256 17.46 -12.91 -5.05
N LEU A 257 18.17 -11.80 -5.19
CA LEU A 257 17.84 -10.72 -6.12
C LEU A 257 18.54 -10.92 -7.48
N PRO A 258 17.88 -10.68 -8.62
CA PRO A 258 18.42 -10.90 -9.95
C PRO A 258 19.41 -9.79 -10.34
N VAL A 259 20.28 -10.06 -11.31
CA VAL A 259 21.28 -9.06 -11.71
C VAL A 259 20.66 -7.93 -12.54
N SER A 260 19.54 -8.21 -13.20
CA SER A 260 18.77 -7.24 -13.98
C SER A 260 18.06 -6.17 -13.16
N LEU A 261 17.90 -6.37 -11.84
CA LEU A 261 17.21 -5.44 -10.96
C LEU A 261 17.90 -4.08 -10.98
N SER A 262 17.15 -3.05 -11.35
CA SER A 262 17.65 -1.67 -11.51
C SER A 262 16.89 -0.64 -10.68
N SER A 263 15.82 -1.05 -9.99
CA SER A 263 15.10 -0.20 -9.06
C SER A 263 14.42 -1.03 -7.98
N MET A 264 14.35 -0.47 -6.78
CA MET A 264 13.71 -1.09 -5.63
C MET A 264 13.27 0.03 -4.71
N SER A 265 12.01 0.01 -4.26
CA SER A 265 11.60 0.93 -3.23
C SER A 265 12.35 0.66 -1.93
N THR A 266 12.82 1.70 -1.25
CA THR A 266 13.42 1.58 0.09
C THR A 266 12.42 1.18 1.15
N ASP A 267 11.13 1.25 0.81
CA ASP A 267 10.03 1.06 1.74
C ASP A 267 9.60 -0.40 1.88
N ILE A 268 10.11 -1.29 1.01
CA ILE A 268 9.75 -2.72 1.01
C ILE A 268 10.15 -3.42 2.32
N PHE A 269 11.13 -2.88 3.03
CA PHE A 269 11.61 -3.40 4.32
C PHE A 269 11.26 -2.45 5.48
N LEU A 270 10.45 -1.41 5.27
CA LEU A 270 10.03 -0.54 6.37
C LEU A 270 9.11 -1.24 7.37
N ASN A 271 8.53 -2.39 7.01
CA ASN A 271 7.70 -3.18 7.92
C ASN A 271 8.26 -4.60 8.08
N TRP A 272 9.11 -4.77 9.09
CA TRP A 272 9.86 -6.00 9.43
C TRP A 272 8.99 -7.20 9.76
N THR A 273 7.69 -6.99 9.97
CA THR A 273 6.68 -8.05 10.14
C THR A 273 6.54 -8.93 8.91
N ASN A 274 7.02 -8.47 7.75
CA ASN A 274 6.68 -9.10 6.48
C ASN A 274 7.62 -10.26 6.10
N LEU A 275 8.86 -10.24 6.59
CA LEU A 275 9.84 -11.30 6.37
C LEU A 275 10.50 -11.69 7.70
N PRO A 276 9.73 -12.22 8.67
CA PRO A 276 10.18 -12.37 10.05
C PRO A 276 11.32 -13.37 10.24
N ASN A 277 11.50 -14.30 9.29
CA ASN A 277 12.51 -15.36 9.33
C ASN A 277 13.61 -15.19 8.28
N LEU A 278 13.63 -14.06 7.54
CA LEU A 278 14.68 -13.80 6.57
C LEU A 278 16.03 -13.81 7.30
N ALA A 279 17.01 -14.54 6.78
CA ALA A 279 18.32 -14.71 7.40
C ALA A 279 19.44 -14.19 6.49
N SER A 280 19.25 -14.28 5.17
CA SER A 280 20.22 -13.84 4.17
C SER A 280 19.57 -13.17 2.96
N VAL A 281 20.25 -12.17 2.43
CA VAL A 281 19.98 -11.61 1.10
C VAL A 281 21.22 -11.77 0.25
N SER A 282 21.06 -12.16 -1.01
CA SER A 282 22.15 -12.30 -1.96
C SER A 282 21.75 -11.82 -3.36
N LEU A 283 22.74 -11.65 -4.22
CA LEU A 283 22.53 -11.39 -5.64
C LEU A 283 22.80 -12.68 -6.42
N ALA A 284 22.00 -12.95 -7.45
CA ALA A 284 22.18 -14.08 -8.35
C ALA A 284 23.51 -14.01 -9.15
N GLY A 285 24.15 -12.84 -9.17
CA GLY A 285 25.45 -12.60 -9.78
C GLY A 285 25.88 -11.14 -9.57
N SER A 286 26.81 -10.67 -10.40
CA SER A 286 27.31 -9.29 -10.34
C SER A 286 26.26 -8.29 -10.84
N SER A 287 25.66 -7.51 -9.94
CA SER A 287 24.77 -6.40 -10.29
C SER A 287 25.54 -5.07 -10.37
N THR A 288 25.15 -4.22 -11.31
CA THR A 288 25.62 -2.84 -11.41
C THR A 288 24.79 -1.86 -10.58
N SER A 289 23.64 -2.30 -10.08
CA SER A 289 22.65 -1.47 -9.37
C SER A 289 22.59 -1.77 -7.89
N PHE A 290 22.94 -3.00 -7.49
CA PHE A 290 22.93 -3.44 -6.10
C PHE A 290 24.20 -4.19 -5.73
N LYS A 291 24.56 -4.18 -4.45
CA LYS A 291 25.66 -4.96 -3.87
C LYS A 291 25.23 -5.51 -2.53
N VAL A 292 25.75 -6.68 -2.16
CA VAL A 292 25.65 -7.22 -0.80
C VAL A 292 27.06 -7.29 -0.25
N ASP A 293 27.29 -6.72 0.94
CA ASP A 293 28.60 -6.79 1.59
C ASP A 293 28.81 -8.11 2.35
N GLU A 294 30.01 -8.30 2.89
CA GLU A 294 30.38 -9.52 3.64
C GLU A 294 29.54 -9.71 4.91
N SER A 295 28.95 -8.63 5.43
CA SER A 295 28.05 -8.71 6.59
C SER A 295 26.65 -9.17 6.20
N GLY A 296 26.29 -9.11 4.90
CA GLY A 296 24.99 -9.44 4.32
C GLY A 296 24.08 -8.23 4.12
N VAL A 297 24.60 -7.00 4.24
CA VAL A 297 23.83 -5.75 4.06
C VAL A 297 23.64 -5.48 2.58
N LEU A 298 22.39 -5.23 2.18
CA LEU A 298 22.04 -4.86 0.82
C LEU A 298 22.23 -3.35 0.62
N TYR A 299 22.95 -3.00 -0.45
CA TYR A 299 23.19 -1.63 -0.88
C TYR A 299 22.65 -1.39 -2.29
N SER A 300 21.97 -0.26 -2.49
CA SER A 300 21.79 0.32 -3.82
C SER A 300 23.04 1.08 -4.19
N VAL A 301 23.59 0.83 -5.36
CA VAL A 301 24.67 1.61 -6.01
C VAL A 301 24.13 2.41 -7.22
N LEU A 302 22.81 2.59 -7.30
CA LEU A 302 22.17 3.39 -8.33
C LEU A 302 22.61 4.86 -8.27
N GLY A 303 23.02 5.40 -9.41
CA GLY A 303 23.59 6.75 -9.50
C GLY A 303 25.02 6.80 -8.97
N THR A 304 25.45 7.96 -8.46
CA THR A 304 26.82 8.15 -7.95
C THR A 304 27.02 7.62 -6.53
N ASN A 305 25.93 7.25 -5.83
CA ASN A 305 25.91 7.15 -4.38
C ASN A 305 25.39 5.81 -3.85
N SER A 306 26.23 5.07 -3.12
CA SER A 306 25.82 3.85 -2.41
C SER A 306 24.90 4.17 -1.23
N LYS A 307 23.81 3.42 -1.06
CA LYS A 307 22.83 3.56 0.03
C LYS A 307 22.48 2.19 0.60
N ALA A 308 22.63 2.00 1.92
CA ALA A 308 22.15 0.79 2.58
C ALA A 308 20.61 0.75 2.53
N ILE A 309 20.07 -0.41 2.18
CA ILE A 309 18.63 -0.66 2.02
C ILE A 309 18.13 -1.58 3.12
N LEU A 310 18.88 -2.64 3.41
CA LEU A 310 18.47 -3.70 4.33
C LEU A 310 19.68 -4.26 5.06
N ALA A 311 19.56 -4.43 6.37
CA ALA A 311 20.50 -5.18 7.17
C ALA A 311 20.06 -6.67 7.33
N PRO A 312 21.02 -7.62 7.39
CA PRO A 312 20.74 -9.03 7.64
C PRO A 312 20.37 -9.30 9.09
N PHE A 313 19.78 -10.48 9.31
CA PHE A 313 19.13 -10.84 10.57
C PHE A 313 20.00 -11.74 11.45
N ALA A 314 20.91 -12.50 10.85
CA ALA A 314 21.50 -13.68 11.49
C ALA A 314 22.65 -13.40 12.47
N ASN A 315 23.13 -12.16 12.62
CA ASN A 315 24.23 -11.84 13.53
C ASN A 315 24.21 -10.37 13.95
N PRO A 316 24.81 -10.01 15.11
CA PRO A 316 25.00 -8.60 15.44
C PRO A 316 25.91 -7.95 14.40
N ILE A 317 25.36 -6.99 13.66
CA ILE A 317 26.11 -6.18 12.70
C ILE A 317 26.70 -5.03 13.46
N GLY A 318 28.02 -5.06 13.64
CA GLY A 318 28.73 -4.09 14.46
C GLY A 318 28.52 -4.34 15.96
N THR A 319 29.63 -4.32 16.70
CA THR A 319 29.63 -4.34 18.17
C THR A 319 30.03 -2.97 18.69
N GLU A 320 29.75 -2.66 19.96
CA GLU A 320 30.19 -1.39 20.57
C GLU A 320 31.72 -1.15 20.43
N ALA A 321 32.50 -2.23 20.39
CA ALA A 321 33.95 -2.22 20.20
C ALA A 321 34.38 -2.12 18.72
N ALA A 322 33.59 -2.67 17.80
CA ALA A 322 33.85 -2.66 16.37
C ALA A 322 32.56 -2.26 15.62
N PRO A 323 32.27 -0.96 15.49
CA PRO A 323 31.06 -0.48 14.83
C PRO A 323 31.00 -0.89 13.36
N TYR A 324 29.80 -1.14 12.86
CA TYR A 324 29.58 -1.42 11.45
C TYR A 324 29.80 -0.17 10.60
N ALA A 325 30.73 -0.23 9.66
CA ALA A 325 31.01 0.89 8.77
C ALA A 325 29.98 0.95 7.64
N ILE A 326 29.16 1.99 7.64
CA ILE A 326 28.26 2.27 6.51
C ILE A 326 29.13 2.78 5.36
N THR A 327 29.21 2.01 4.28
CA THR A 327 30.08 2.31 3.12
C THR A 327 29.44 3.21 2.07
N GLY A 328 28.37 3.91 2.45
CA GLY A 328 27.57 4.76 1.56
C GLY A 328 28.33 5.96 1.02
N THR A 329 28.08 6.31 -0.24
CA THR A 329 28.57 7.56 -0.85
C THR A 329 27.48 8.62 -0.97
N ALA A 330 26.36 8.46 -0.27
CA ALA A 330 25.37 9.53 -0.10
C ALA A 330 25.74 10.51 1.04
N SER A 331 25.62 11.81 0.77
CA SER A 331 25.78 12.87 1.78
C SER A 331 24.68 12.85 2.86
N THR A 332 23.51 12.32 2.53
CA THR A 332 22.44 12.03 3.50
C THR A 332 22.43 10.55 3.83
N VAL A 333 22.67 10.22 5.10
CA VAL A 333 22.53 8.86 5.65
C VAL A 333 21.09 8.66 6.10
N ASN A 334 20.39 7.70 5.50
CA ASN A 334 19.07 7.28 5.97
C ASN A 334 19.22 6.03 6.85
N LEU A 335 18.82 6.12 8.12
CA LEU A 335 18.91 5.02 9.09
C LEU A 335 17.68 4.09 9.09
N ASN A 336 16.76 4.22 8.13
CA ASN A 336 15.60 3.33 8.03
C ASN A 336 15.98 1.86 7.81
N PHE A 337 17.15 1.58 7.22
CA PHE A 337 17.62 0.20 6.97
C PHE A 337 17.90 -0.59 8.26
N ILE A 338 17.96 0.08 9.42
CA ILE A 338 18.13 -0.53 10.75
C ILE A 338 16.90 -0.39 11.64
N TYR A 339 15.78 0.10 11.11
CA TYR A 339 14.50 0.06 11.82
C TYR A 339 14.20 -1.40 12.22
N GLY A 340 13.52 -1.65 13.34
CA GLY A 340 13.19 -3.03 13.77
C GLY A 340 14.37 -3.97 14.14
N HIS A 341 15.62 -3.61 13.84
CA HIS A 341 16.79 -4.44 14.12
C HIS A 341 17.34 -4.17 15.52
N THR A 342 17.21 -5.12 16.43
CA THR A 342 17.80 -5.04 17.78
C THR A 342 19.27 -5.47 17.84
N ASN A 343 19.76 -6.15 16.81
CA ASN A 343 21.09 -6.77 16.80
C ASN A 343 22.19 -5.80 16.33
N ILE A 344 21.83 -4.62 15.82
CA ILE A 344 22.78 -3.62 15.32
C ILE A 344 23.14 -2.69 16.48
N ALA A 345 24.18 -3.04 17.23
CA ALA A 345 24.56 -2.31 18.44
C ALA A 345 25.38 -1.05 18.11
N ALA A 346 26.12 -1.02 17.01
CA ALA A 346 26.98 0.10 16.70
C ALA A 346 27.18 0.31 15.20
N ILE A 347 27.15 1.58 14.77
CA ILE A 347 27.44 1.99 13.39
C ILE A 347 28.48 3.11 13.34
N SER A 348 29.21 3.18 12.23
CA SER A 348 30.07 4.29 11.84
C SER A 348 29.58 4.87 10.52
N LEU A 349 29.36 6.18 10.50
CA LEU A 349 28.86 6.90 9.33
C LEU A 349 29.98 7.15 8.31
N PRO A 350 29.67 7.22 6.99
CA PRO A 350 30.68 7.43 5.97
C PRO A 350 31.32 8.82 6.08
N ALA A 351 32.58 8.94 5.66
CA ALA A 351 33.37 10.18 5.74
C ALA A 351 32.69 11.40 5.09
N ILE A 352 31.82 11.17 4.12
CA ILE A 352 31.13 12.21 3.35
C ILE A 352 29.74 12.57 3.93
N ALA A 353 29.32 11.95 5.03
CA ALA A 353 28.01 12.20 5.63
C ALA A 353 27.91 13.66 6.10
N LYS A 354 26.85 14.33 5.67
CA LYS A 354 26.49 15.71 6.04
C LYS A 354 25.17 15.77 6.80
N GLN A 355 24.32 14.77 6.62
CA GLN A 355 22.97 14.74 7.19
C GLN A 355 22.56 13.33 7.59
N ILE A 356 21.82 13.23 8.69
CA ILE A 356 21.16 12.00 9.13
C ILE A 356 19.64 12.16 8.99
N SER A 357 18.99 11.12 8.47
CA SER A 357 17.53 11.04 8.33
C SER A 357 17.00 9.70 8.84
N LEU A 358 15.81 9.72 9.43
CA LEU A 358 15.07 8.52 9.82
C LEU A 358 13.56 8.79 9.86
N ALA A 359 12.78 7.91 9.23
CA ALA A 359 11.34 7.97 9.19
C ALA A 359 10.71 7.36 10.44
N LYS A 360 11.30 6.29 10.99
CA LYS A 360 10.77 5.51 12.12
C LYS A 360 11.75 5.50 13.31
N ALA A 361 11.22 5.23 14.51
CA ALA A 361 12.03 5.09 15.72
C ALA A 361 12.85 3.80 15.66
N ILE A 362 14.17 3.92 15.79
CA ILE A 362 15.07 2.76 15.80
C ILE A 362 15.31 2.32 17.26
N THR A 363 15.59 1.03 17.46
CA THR A 363 15.89 0.44 18.78
C THR A 363 17.17 -0.37 18.70
N GLY A 364 17.81 -0.66 19.83
CA GLY A 364 19.00 -1.53 19.88
C GLY A 364 20.33 -0.83 19.57
N LEU A 365 20.35 0.23 18.77
CA LEU A 365 21.58 0.99 18.48
C LEU A 365 22.12 1.70 19.73
N LYS A 366 23.31 1.30 20.18
CA LYS A 366 24.00 1.83 21.37
C LYS A 366 25.08 2.83 21.04
N VAL A 367 25.76 2.69 19.90
CA VAL A 367 26.87 3.58 19.51
C VAL A 367 26.69 4.05 18.07
N MET A 368 26.79 5.36 17.86
CA MET A 368 26.89 5.97 16.53
C MET A 368 28.16 6.80 16.45
N VAL A 369 29.06 6.43 15.54
CA VAL A 369 30.30 7.16 15.28
C VAL A 369 30.10 8.10 14.11
N LEU A 370 30.25 9.40 14.34
CA LEU A 370 30.22 10.41 13.29
C LEU A 370 31.61 10.52 12.63
N PRO A 371 31.69 10.74 11.30
CA PRO A 371 32.95 10.88 10.59
C PRO A 371 33.75 12.10 11.04
N GLN A 372 35.06 11.98 10.84
CA GLN A 372 36.02 13.07 10.98
C GLN A 372 35.84 14.06 9.82
N THR A 373 34.97 15.05 10.01
CA THR A 373 34.65 16.09 9.01
C THR A 373 34.75 17.47 9.63
N ASP A 374 35.01 18.48 8.79
CA ASP A 374 35.10 19.87 9.22
C ASP A 374 33.73 20.45 9.58
N GLU A 375 32.70 20.04 8.84
CA GLU A 375 31.31 20.46 8.99
C GLU A 375 30.58 19.63 10.06
N LEU A 376 29.64 20.24 10.79
CA LEU A 376 28.76 19.52 11.70
C LEU A 376 27.72 18.74 10.89
N ILE A 377 27.51 17.47 11.24
CA ILE A 377 26.44 16.67 10.67
C ILE A 377 25.11 17.19 11.17
N THR A 378 24.17 17.37 10.25
CA THR A 378 22.83 17.88 10.53
C THR A 378 21.84 16.75 10.81
N ILE A 379 20.94 16.96 11.77
CA ILE A 379 19.82 16.06 12.07
C ILE A 379 18.65 16.93 12.58
N SER A 380 17.42 16.63 12.16
CA SER A 380 16.26 17.39 12.64
C SER A 380 15.89 16.99 14.08
N ALA A 381 15.26 17.91 14.82
CA ALA A 381 14.76 17.62 16.17
C ALA A 381 13.76 16.43 16.18
N SER A 382 12.91 16.33 15.15
CA SER A 382 11.99 15.21 14.96
C SER A 382 12.69 13.86 14.76
N ASN A 383 13.89 13.86 14.19
CA ASN A 383 14.68 12.65 13.97
C ASN A 383 15.50 12.29 15.22
N ILE A 384 15.96 13.27 16.00
CA ILE A 384 16.57 13.01 17.31
C ILE A 384 15.63 12.27 18.24
N ALA A 385 14.36 12.67 18.28
CA ALA A 385 13.35 12.04 19.13
C ALA A 385 13.11 10.55 18.79
N LYS A 386 13.59 10.09 17.63
CA LYS A 386 13.47 8.70 17.14
C LYS A 386 14.73 7.87 17.37
N LEU A 387 15.80 8.47 17.92
CA LEU A 387 17.01 7.76 18.32
C LEU A 387 16.81 7.09 19.68
N PRO A 388 17.49 5.96 19.98
CA PRO A 388 17.40 5.30 21.27
C PRO A 388 17.82 6.24 22.40
N SER A 389 17.16 6.16 23.55
CA SER A 389 17.43 7.02 24.71
C SER A 389 18.84 6.81 25.27
N ASP A 390 19.38 5.60 25.11
CA ASP A 390 20.68 5.14 25.58
C ASP A 390 21.77 5.15 24.50
N LEU A 391 21.49 5.73 23.32
CA LEU A 391 22.47 5.89 22.26
C LEU A 391 23.60 6.85 22.67
N ILE A 392 24.84 6.39 22.57
CA ILE A 392 26.06 7.21 22.67
C ILE A 392 26.50 7.65 21.27
N VAL A 393 26.64 8.97 21.09
CA VAL A 393 27.13 9.56 19.84
C VAL A 393 28.60 9.94 20.01
N LYS A 394 29.48 9.22 19.32
CA LYS A 394 30.91 9.50 19.29
C LYS A 394 31.22 10.49 18.17
N VAL A 395 31.77 11.65 18.53
CA VAL A 395 32.09 12.74 17.59
C VAL A 395 33.59 13.01 17.55
N PRO A 396 34.13 13.67 16.50
CA PRO A 396 35.52 14.12 16.47
C PRO A 396 35.91 14.84 17.78
N ALA A 397 37.00 14.42 18.43
CA ALA A 397 37.38 14.94 19.75
C ALA A 397 37.49 16.48 19.79
N GLY A 398 38.07 17.08 18.74
CA GLY A 398 38.18 18.54 18.59
C GLY A 398 36.86 19.28 18.30
N LYS A 399 35.75 18.56 18.13
CA LYS A 399 34.41 19.12 17.86
C LYS A 399 33.41 18.81 18.98
N LEU A 400 33.84 18.20 20.09
CA LEU A 400 32.95 17.78 21.17
C LEU A 400 32.05 18.92 21.67
N ASP A 401 32.64 20.05 22.05
CA ASP A 401 31.90 21.20 22.58
C ASP A 401 30.98 21.82 21.52
N LEU A 402 31.41 21.82 20.26
CA LEU A 402 30.60 22.31 19.13
C LEU A 402 29.35 21.46 18.94
N TYR A 403 29.49 20.13 18.94
CA TYR A 403 28.33 19.22 18.85
C TYR A 403 27.40 19.37 20.06
N LYS A 404 27.93 19.51 21.28
CA LYS A 404 27.09 19.69 22.49
C LYS A 404 26.31 21.02 22.49
N ALA A 405 26.87 22.07 21.89
CA ALA A 405 26.23 23.38 21.82
C ALA A 405 25.26 23.54 20.64
N ALA A 406 25.39 22.72 19.59
CA ALA A 406 24.64 22.90 18.35
C ALA A 406 23.14 22.62 18.54
N ASP A 407 22.27 23.47 17.96
CA ASP A 407 20.81 23.37 18.10
C ASP A 407 20.24 22.01 17.71
N ASN A 408 20.85 21.38 16.71
CA ASN A 408 20.52 20.06 16.19
C ASN A 408 21.06 18.90 17.03
N TRP A 409 21.72 19.12 18.17
CA TRP A 409 22.32 18.06 19.00
C TRP A 409 22.21 18.32 20.51
N LYS A 410 22.04 19.58 20.92
CA LYS A 410 22.05 20.02 22.31
C LYS A 410 21.04 19.31 23.22
N THR A 411 19.94 18.81 22.66
CA THR A 411 18.92 18.06 23.42
C THR A 411 19.42 16.71 23.91
N ILE A 412 20.54 16.23 23.38
CA ILE A 412 21.14 14.94 23.70
C ILE A 412 22.62 15.07 24.05
N ALA A 413 23.04 16.27 24.47
CA ALA A 413 24.44 16.62 24.73
C ALA A 413 25.11 15.76 25.81
N ASP A 414 24.33 15.24 26.78
CA ASP A 414 24.75 14.31 27.82
C ASP A 414 25.23 12.96 27.26
N ARG A 415 24.78 12.61 26.04
CA ARG A 415 25.10 11.35 25.36
C ARG A 415 26.16 11.50 24.26
N ILE A 416 26.68 12.71 24.07
CA ILE A 416 27.73 13.02 23.09
C ILE A 416 29.09 12.92 23.77
N VAL A 417 29.98 12.09 23.21
CA VAL A 417 31.33 11.85 23.74
C VAL A 417 32.38 11.99 22.64
N ALA A 418 33.61 12.27 23.03
CA ALA A 418 34.73 12.29 22.09
C ALA A 418 35.00 10.86 21.58
N ASN A 419 35.19 10.75 20.26
CA ASN A 419 35.79 9.57 19.65
C ASN A 419 37.31 9.68 19.82
N ALA A 420 37.88 8.78 20.62
CA ALA A 420 39.30 8.75 20.95
C ALA A 420 40.17 8.37 19.76
#